data_AF-A3YHZ6-F1
#
_entry.id   AF-A3YHZ6-F1
#
_cell.length_a   1.000
_cell.length_b   1.000
_cell.length_c   1.000
_cell.angle_alpha   90.00
_cell.angle_beta   90.00
_cell.angle_gamma   90.00
#
_symmetry.space_group_name_H-M   'P 1'
#
loop_
_entity.id
_entity.type
_entity.pdbx_description
1 polymer ?
#
loop_
_entity_poly.entity_id
_entity_poly.type
_entity_poly.pdbx_seq_one_letter_code
_entity_poly.pdbx_strand_id
1 'polypeptide(L)'
;MSTENKGVSIVSEETCQAVVGRPEAFTAVENVFAAMAKNSAYNFPVVREAIGHADALYGFKSGFDRDGMVLGVKAGGYWPGNAQQGLTNHQSTVILFDPDTGKIKSLVGGNYLTAVRTAASSAVSIAHLARKDSKVLGMVGAGHQSTFQLRAAVEQRDFEKVVAWNFHPDMLPNLEKVCVELGLPFEAVSREELGAQADVI
;
A
#
# COMPACT_ATOMS: atom_id res chain seq x y z
N MET A 1 -22.11 -29.46 -12.92
CA MET A 1 -21.48 -28.29 -12.26
C MET A 1 -22.27 -27.07 -12.70
N SER A 2 -22.85 -26.33 -11.77
CA SER A 2 -23.68 -25.15 -12.10
C SER A 2 -22.86 -24.14 -12.88
N THR A 3 -23.27 -23.89 -14.13
CA THR A 3 -22.77 -22.86 -15.04
C THR A 3 -23.54 -21.55 -14.82
N GLU A 4 -23.77 -21.16 -13.57
CA GLU A 4 -24.34 -19.84 -13.31
C GLU A 4 -23.32 -18.80 -13.75
N ASN A 5 -23.67 -18.07 -14.80
CA ASN A 5 -22.94 -16.91 -15.27
C ASN A 5 -23.02 -15.83 -14.18
N LYS A 6 -22.03 -15.81 -13.26
CA LYS A 6 -22.00 -14.88 -12.13
C LYS A 6 -21.76 -13.41 -12.54
N GLY A 7 -21.67 -13.13 -13.85
CA GLY A 7 -21.40 -11.80 -14.37
C GLY A 7 -20.03 -11.28 -13.94
N VAL A 8 -19.77 -10.00 -14.26
CA VAL A 8 -18.59 -9.28 -13.76
C VAL A 8 -18.99 -8.57 -12.48
N SER A 9 -18.27 -8.79 -11.38
CA SER A 9 -18.50 -8.02 -10.16
C SER A 9 -17.82 -6.65 -10.23
N ILE A 10 -18.48 -5.63 -9.68
CA ILE A 10 -17.92 -4.28 -9.54
C ILE A 10 -17.83 -3.98 -8.05
N VAL A 11 -16.62 -3.72 -7.56
CA VAL A 11 -16.32 -3.48 -6.15
C VAL A 11 -15.82 -2.05 -6.00
N SER A 12 -16.58 -1.22 -5.29
CA SER A 12 -16.25 0.20 -5.10
C SER A 12 -15.08 0.38 -4.13
N GLU A 13 -14.47 1.57 -4.12
CA GLU A 13 -13.48 1.97 -3.11
C GLU A 13 -14.05 1.87 -1.69
N GLU A 14 -15.32 2.25 -1.49
CA GLU A 14 -16.02 2.16 -0.20
C GLU A 14 -16.15 0.70 0.25
N THR A 15 -16.53 -0.21 -0.65
CA THR A 15 -16.57 -1.64 -0.32
C THR A 15 -15.18 -2.16 0.02
N CYS A 16 -14.14 -1.76 -0.72
CA CYS A 16 -12.76 -2.14 -0.39
C CYS A 16 -12.37 -1.69 1.02
N GLN A 17 -12.70 -0.45 1.40
CA GLN A 17 -12.45 0.10 2.74
C GLN A 17 -13.18 -0.66 3.84
N ALA A 18 -14.41 -1.08 3.57
CA ALA A 18 -15.23 -1.81 4.54
C ALA A 18 -14.77 -3.25 4.79
N VAL A 19 -14.12 -3.90 3.81
CA VAL A 19 -13.84 -5.34 3.87
C VAL A 19 -12.35 -5.72 3.90
N VAL A 20 -11.44 -4.81 3.52
CA VAL A 20 -10.00 -5.08 3.53
C VAL A 20 -9.34 -4.23 4.60
N GLY A 21 -9.03 -4.83 5.74
CA GLY A 21 -8.24 -4.23 6.81
C GLY A 21 -6.74 -4.46 6.66
N ARG A 22 -5.98 -3.97 7.64
CA ARG A 22 -4.53 -4.19 7.73
C ARG A 22 -4.16 -5.67 7.90
N PRO A 23 -4.86 -6.49 8.72
CA PRO A 23 -4.55 -7.92 8.86
C PRO A 23 -4.70 -8.71 7.56
N GLU A 24 -5.78 -8.45 6.79
CA GLU A 24 -6.02 -9.11 5.51
C GLU A 24 -4.95 -8.72 4.50
N ALA A 25 -4.59 -7.43 4.45
CA ALA A 25 -3.55 -6.95 3.56
C ALA A 25 -2.15 -7.47 3.92
N PHE A 26 -1.82 -7.53 5.22
CA PHE A 26 -0.56 -8.12 5.69
C PHE A 26 -0.45 -9.58 5.22
N THR A 27 -1.47 -10.38 5.53
CA THR A 27 -1.51 -11.80 5.17
C THR A 27 -1.43 -12.01 3.66
N ALA A 28 -2.20 -11.24 2.88
CA ALA A 28 -2.16 -11.33 1.42
C ALA A 28 -0.79 -10.97 0.84
N VAL A 29 -0.15 -9.92 1.37
CA VAL A 29 1.17 -9.47 0.91
C VAL A 29 2.27 -10.43 1.34
N GLU A 30 2.22 -10.96 2.55
CA GLU A 30 3.16 -11.98 3.03
C GLU A 30 3.11 -13.24 2.16
N ASN A 31 1.90 -13.73 1.88
CA ASN A 31 1.69 -14.90 1.04
C ASN A 31 2.21 -14.70 -0.38
N VAL A 32 1.97 -13.54 -0.99
CA VAL A 32 2.46 -13.29 -2.37
C VAL A 32 3.98 -13.14 -2.40
N PHE A 33 4.61 -12.58 -1.37
CA PHE A 33 6.08 -12.58 -1.27
C PHE A 33 6.64 -14.01 -1.19
N ALA A 34 6.02 -14.89 -0.40
CA ALA A 34 6.40 -16.30 -0.33
C ALA A 34 6.20 -17.02 -1.66
N ALA A 35 5.08 -16.79 -2.35
CA ALA A 35 4.79 -17.34 -3.68
C ALA A 35 5.81 -16.89 -4.74
N MET A 36 6.17 -15.61 -4.72
CA MET A 36 7.21 -15.08 -5.61
C MET A 36 8.58 -15.69 -5.31
N ALA A 37 8.96 -15.85 -4.05
CA ALA A 37 10.25 -16.42 -3.65
C ALA A 37 10.45 -17.86 -4.15
N LYS A 38 9.37 -18.65 -4.25
CA LYS A 38 9.40 -20.01 -4.80
C LYS A 38 8.97 -20.10 -6.28
N ASN A 39 8.88 -18.97 -6.98
CA ASN A 39 8.53 -18.87 -8.41
C ASN A 39 7.13 -19.41 -8.78
N SER A 40 6.19 -19.49 -7.84
CA SER A 40 4.78 -19.78 -8.14
C SER A 40 3.99 -18.51 -8.53
N ALA A 41 4.47 -17.33 -8.16
CA ALA A 41 3.93 -16.04 -8.60
C ALA A 41 4.98 -15.17 -9.30
N TYR A 42 4.56 -14.36 -10.28
CA TYR A 42 5.46 -13.38 -10.93
C TYR A 42 4.70 -12.17 -11.49
N ASN A 43 5.43 -11.06 -11.61
CA ASN A 43 4.95 -9.85 -12.26
C ASN A 43 5.27 -9.90 -13.76
N PHE A 44 4.35 -9.41 -14.59
CA PHE A 44 4.59 -9.19 -16.00
C PHE A 44 5.40 -7.89 -16.21
N PRO A 45 5.97 -7.66 -17.42
CA PRO A 45 6.62 -6.39 -17.72
C PRO A 45 5.71 -5.19 -17.46
N VAL A 46 6.24 -4.21 -16.72
CA VAL A 46 5.49 -2.99 -16.38
C VAL A 46 5.42 -2.07 -17.58
N VAL A 47 4.23 -1.53 -17.86
CA VAL A 47 4.03 -0.43 -18.82
C VAL A 47 3.85 0.85 -18.04
N ARG A 48 4.55 1.91 -18.43
CA ARG A 48 4.44 3.23 -17.78
C ARG A 48 4.79 4.34 -18.76
N GLU A 49 3.79 5.16 -19.05
CA GLU A 49 3.84 6.20 -20.07
C GLU A 49 3.55 7.58 -19.47
N ALA A 50 4.32 8.58 -19.88
CA ALA A 50 3.94 9.97 -19.74
C ALA A 50 3.05 10.32 -20.93
N ILE A 51 1.75 10.45 -20.70
CA ILE A 51 0.76 10.50 -21.79
C ILE A 51 0.69 11.87 -22.50
N GLY A 52 1.53 12.83 -22.10
CA GLY A 52 1.57 14.17 -22.68
C GLY A 52 0.35 15.05 -22.36
N HIS A 53 -0.46 14.65 -21.37
CA HIS A 53 -1.66 15.39 -20.95
C HIS A 53 -1.76 15.45 -19.42
N ALA A 54 -2.11 16.62 -18.88
CA ALA A 54 -2.27 16.89 -17.44
C ALA A 54 -1.06 16.48 -16.57
N ASP A 55 0.14 16.49 -17.16
CA ASP A 55 1.39 15.97 -16.56
C ASP A 55 1.25 14.55 -16.00
N ALA A 56 0.32 13.78 -16.59
CA ALA A 56 -0.08 12.50 -16.06
C ALA A 56 0.88 11.38 -16.46
N LEU A 57 1.11 10.49 -15.50
CA LEU A 57 1.69 9.18 -15.75
C LEU A 57 0.58 8.15 -15.74
N TYR A 58 0.52 7.28 -16.73
CA TYR A 58 -0.42 6.17 -16.82
C TYR A 58 0.30 4.87 -17.12
N GLY A 59 -0.23 3.73 -16.68
CA GLY A 59 0.40 2.45 -16.94
C GLY A 59 -0.35 1.26 -16.38
N PHE A 60 0.29 0.11 -16.54
CA PHE A 60 -0.23 -1.20 -16.17
C PHE A 60 0.80 -1.95 -15.35
N LYS A 61 0.35 -2.57 -14.26
CA LYS A 61 1.11 -3.54 -13.50
C LYS A 61 0.29 -4.81 -13.39
N SER A 62 0.75 -5.87 -14.03
CA SER A 62 0.04 -7.15 -14.12
C SER A 62 0.87 -8.26 -13.52
N GLY A 63 0.22 -9.35 -13.15
CA GLY A 63 0.90 -10.53 -12.65
C GLY A 63 -0.03 -11.72 -12.58
N PHE A 64 0.58 -12.87 -12.33
CA PHE A 64 -0.14 -14.11 -12.09
C PHE A 64 0.45 -14.81 -10.87
N ASP A 65 -0.42 -15.11 -9.91
CA ASP A 65 -0.12 -15.93 -8.74
C ASP A 65 -0.78 -17.31 -8.93
N ARG A 66 0.04 -18.35 -9.13
CA ARG A 66 -0.45 -19.73 -9.29
C ARG A 66 -0.88 -20.37 -7.99
N ASP A 67 -0.36 -19.93 -6.85
CA ASP A 67 -0.78 -20.49 -5.56
C ASP A 67 -2.16 -19.96 -5.18
N GLY A 68 -2.37 -18.66 -5.39
CA GLY A 68 -3.66 -18.00 -5.16
C GLY A 68 -4.68 -18.19 -6.29
N MET A 69 -4.25 -18.70 -7.45
CA MET A 69 -5.04 -18.70 -8.70
C MET A 69 -5.62 -17.31 -9.01
N VAL A 70 -4.76 -16.28 -8.94
CA VAL A 70 -5.13 -14.88 -9.16
C VAL A 70 -4.38 -14.31 -10.35
N LEU A 71 -5.12 -14.03 -11.43
CA LEU A 71 -4.64 -13.29 -12.61
C LEU A 71 -5.26 -11.89 -12.60
N GLY A 72 -4.44 -10.86 -12.80
CA GLY A 72 -4.97 -9.51 -12.84
C GLY A 72 -4.00 -8.44 -13.31
N VAL A 73 -4.56 -7.23 -13.41
CA VAL A 73 -3.83 -6.00 -13.74
C VAL A 73 -4.36 -4.86 -12.90
N LYS A 74 -3.44 -4.01 -12.43
CA LYS A 74 -3.77 -2.67 -11.98
C LYS A 74 -3.47 -1.68 -13.09
N ALA A 75 -4.49 -0.97 -13.54
CA ALA A 75 -4.40 0.12 -14.50
C ALA A 75 -4.58 1.47 -13.78
N GLY A 76 -3.85 2.49 -14.20
CA GLY A 76 -3.94 3.82 -13.60
C GLY A 76 -2.61 4.53 -13.53
N GLY A 77 -2.48 5.50 -12.63
CA GLY A 77 -1.22 6.20 -12.42
C GLY A 77 -1.34 7.42 -11.53
N TYR A 78 -0.81 8.55 -12.00
CA TYR A 78 -0.62 9.75 -11.20
C TYR A 78 -0.97 11.01 -12.01
N TRP A 79 -1.89 11.82 -11.47
CA TRP A 79 -2.32 13.11 -11.99
C TRP A 79 -1.97 14.20 -10.98
N PRO A 80 -0.89 14.98 -11.19
CA PRO A 80 -0.42 15.96 -10.21
C PRO A 80 -1.45 17.05 -9.85
N GLY A 81 -2.31 17.42 -10.79
CA GLY A 81 -3.32 18.48 -10.62
C GLY A 81 -4.60 18.06 -9.90
N ASN A 82 -4.80 16.78 -9.59
CA ASN A 82 -6.04 16.28 -8.99
C ASN A 82 -6.31 16.83 -7.59
N ALA A 83 -5.26 17.08 -6.81
CA ALA A 83 -5.40 17.64 -5.47
C ALA A 83 -6.14 18.99 -5.47
N GLN A 84 -5.96 19.80 -6.52
CA GLN A 84 -6.65 21.10 -6.68
C GLN A 84 -8.16 20.94 -6.94
N GLN A 85 -8.59 19.74 -7.31
CA GLN A 85 -9.98 19.37 -7.60
C GLN A 85 -10.59 18.51 -6.46
N GLY A 86 -9.89 18.39 -5.32
CA GLY A 86 -10.33 17.53 -4.21
C GLY A 86 -10.21 16.03 -4.49
N LEU A 87 -9.46 15.63 -5.52
CA LEU A 87 -9.19 14.24 -5.86
C LEU A 87 -7.80 13.82 -5.40
N THR A 88 -7.61 12.53 -5.15
CA THR A 88 -6.26 11.98 -4.93
C THR A 88 -5.48 12.02 -6.25
N ASN A 89 -4.20 12.41 -6.18
CA ASN A 89 -3.32 12.39 -7.35
C ASN A 89 -3.10 10.98 -7.89
N HIS A 90 -3.06 9.98 -7.00
CA HIS A 90 -3.10 8.58 -7.43
C HIS A 90 -4.51 8.19 -7.82
N GLN A 91 -4.63 7.56 -8.99
CA GLN A 91 -5.86 6.99 -9.52
C GLN A 91 -5.56 5.60 -10.07
N SER A 92 -6.30 4.59 -9.65
CA SER A 92 -6.11 3.22 -10.14
C SER A 92 -7.34 2.34 -9.99
N THR A 93 -7.40 1.33 -10.85
CA THR A 93 -8.43 0.29 -10.88
C THR A 93 -7.74 -1.06 -11.05
N VAL A 94 -8.19 -2.06 -10.29
CA VAL A 94 -7.73 -3.44 -10.44
C VAL A 94 -8.77 -4.22 -11.24
N ILE A 95 -8.31 -4.95 -12.25
CA ILE A 95 -9.12 -5.85 -13.07
C ILE A 95 -8.62 -7.27 -12.79
N LEU A 96 -9.53 -8.13 -12.34
CA LEU A 96 -9.24 -9.55 -12.10
C LEU A 96 -9.84 -10.39 -13.22
N PHE A 97 -9.10 -11.42 -13.61
CA PHE A 97 -9.49 -12.39 -14.63
C PHE A 97 -9.53 -13.78 -14.01
N ASP A 98 -10.43 -14.61 -14.52
CA ASP A 98 -10.42 -16.05 -14.29
C ASP A 98 -9.20 -16.65 -15.01
N PRO A 99 -8.21 -17.24 -14.30
CA PRO A 99 -7.04 -17.82 -14.93
C PRO A 99 -7.35 -19.02 -15.84
N ASP A 100 -8.46 -19.73 -15.61
CA ASP A 100 -8.81 -20.94 -16.36
C ASP A 100 -9.50 -20.60 -17.69
N THR A 101 -10.22 -19.49 -17.73
CA THR A 101 -11.05 -19.11 -18.90
C THR A 101 -10.66 -17.80 -19.56
N GLY A 102 -9.82 -16.98 -18.92
CA GLY A 102 -9.46 -15.63 -19.37
C GLY A 102 -10.59 -14.60 -19.30
N LYS A 103 -11.77 -14.97 -18.78
CA LYS A 103 -12.91 -14.06 -18.65
C LYS A 103 -12.67 -13.06 -17.52
N ILE A 104 -13.14 -11.83 -17.70
CA ILE A 104 -13.13 -10.83 -16.62
C ILE A 104 -14.00 -11.35 -15.47
N LYS A 105 -13.45 -11.30 -14.26
CA LYS A 105 -14.11 -11.68 -13.02
C LYS A 105 -14.60 -10.46 -12.25
N SER A 106 -13.75 -9.43 -12.12
CA SER A 106 -14.05 -8.27 -11.29
C SER A 106 -13.37 -6.98 -11.75
N LEU A 107 -14.05 -5.85 -11.54
CA LEU A 107 -13.48 -4.51 -11.53
C LEU A 107 -13.49 -3.97 -10.10
N VAL A 108 -12.35 -3.54 -9.58
CA VAL A 108 -12.16 -3.20 -8.17
C VAL A 108 -11.47 -1.84 -8.04
N GLY A 109 -11.97 -0.99 -7.14
CA GLY A 109 -11.29 0.25 -6.75
C GLY A 109 -9.84 -0.01 -6.32
N GLY A 110 -8.88 0.77 -6.84
CA GLY A 110 -7.46 0.55 -6.63
C GLY A 110 -6.79 1.56 -5.70
N ASN A 111 -7.43 2.69 -5.36
CA ASN A 111 -6.79 3.78 -4.62
C ASN A 111 -6.54 3.38 -3.17
N TYR A 112 -7.59 2.96 -2.45
CA TYR A 112 -7.46 2.47 -1.08
C TYR A 112 -6.56 1.24 -1.02
N LEU A 113 -6.80 0.24 -1.89
CA LEU A 113 -6.00 -0.98 -1.93
C LEU A 113 -4.51 -0.70 -2.20
N THR A 114 -4.20 0.29 -3.04
CA THR A 114 -2.81 0.72 -3.25
C THR A 114 -2.18 1.22 -1.96
N ALA A 115 -2.88 1.98 -1.14
CA ALA A 115 -2.34 2.47 0.13
C ALA A 115 -2.10 1.32 1.12
N VAL A 116 -3.13 0.51 1.36
CA VAL A 116 -3.04 -0.56 2.37
C VAL A 116 -2.00 -1.61 1.98
N ARG A 117 -1.96 -2.07 0.73
CA ARG A 117 -0.96 -3.08 0.31
C ARG A 117 0.47 -2.54 0.35
N THR A 118 0.66 -1.23 0.13
CA THR A 118 1.99 -0.62 0.21
C THR A 118 2.46 -0.55 1.67
N ALA A 119 1.57 -0.23 2.60
CA ALA A 119 1.86 -0.27 4.03
C ALA A 119 2.11 -1.70 4.52
N ALA A 120 1.29 -2.66 4.08
CA ALA A 120 1.48 -4.07 4.38
C ALA A 120 2.83 -4.61 3.87
N SER A 121 3.31 -4.15 2.70
CA SER A 121 4.63 -4.55 2.19
C SER A 121 5.77 -4.11 3.10
N SER A 122 5.69 -2.90 3.67
CA SER A 122 6.63 -2.41 4.68
C SER A 122 6.48 -3.18 6.00
N ALA A 123 5.25 -3.40 6.45
CA ALA A 123 4.99 -4.16 7.66
C ALA A 123 5.56 -5.60 7.59
N VAL A 124 5.42 -6.28 6.45
CA VAL A 124 6.02 -7.61 6.24
C VAL A 124 7.56 -7.54 6.32
N SER A 125 8.20 -6.51 5.76
CA SER A 125 9.65 -6.38 5.88
C SER A 125 10.08 -6.14 7.34
N ILE A 126 9.35 -5.31 8.10
CA ILE A 126 9.61 -5.08 9.52
C ILE A 126 9.42 -6.39 10.29
N ALA A 127 8.33 -7.11 10.06
CA ALA A 127 8.01 -8.36 10.72
C ALA A 127 9.17 -9.37 10.65
N HIS A 128 9.76 -9.51 9.47
CA HIS A 128 10.79 -10.53 9.19
C HIS A 128 12.23 -10.04 9.39
N LEU A 129 12.51 -8.74 9.21
CA LEU A 129 13.88 -8.22 9.14
C LEU A 129 14.27 -7.31 10.31
N ALA A 130 13.33 -6.61 10.94
CA ALA A 130 13.66 -5.72 12.05
C ALA A 130 14.10 -6.52 13.29
N ARG A 131 14.97 -5.95 14.11
CA ARG A 131 15.34 -6.56 15.39
C ARG A 131 14.09 -6.73 16.25
N LYS A 132 14.06 -7.79 17.07
CA LYS A 132 12.91 -8.06 17.95
C LYS A 132 12.75 -7.01 19.04
N ASP A 133 13.83 -6.34 19.40
CA ASP A 133 13.91 -5.32 20.44
C ASP A 133 13.88 -3.87 19.88
N SER A 134 13.48 -3.66 18.62
CA SER A 134 13.28 -2.32 18.06
C SER A 134 12.23 -1.53 18.85
N LYS A 135 12.59 -0.33 19.32
CA LYS A 135 11.75 0.55 20.17
C LYS A 135 11.43 1.89 19.52
N VAL A 136 12.21 2.37 18.57
CA VAL A 136 11.99 3.67 17.93
C VAL A 136 11.69 3.49 16.44
N LEU A 137 10.52 3.97 16.00
CA LEU A 137 10.16 4.03 14.58
C LEU A 137 10.48 5.42 14.02
N GLY A 138 11.28 5.47 12.98
CA GLY A 138 11.58 6.66 12.20
C GLY A 138 10.64 6.81 11.01
N MET A 139 10.06 8.00 10.81
CA MET A 139 9.21 8.31 9.66
C MET A 139 9.85 9.42 8.82
N VAL A 140 10.21 9.11 7.57
CA VAL A 140 10.68 10.09 6.59
C VAL A 140 9.56 10.37 5.59
N GLY A 141 8.95 11.55 5.70
CA GLY A 141 7.81 11.94 4.88
C GLY A 141 6.47 11.89 5.61
N ALA A 142 5.65 12.94 5.47
CA ALA A 142 4.35 13.08 6.14
C ALA A 142 3.16 13.24 5.15
N GLY A 143 3.29 12.64 3.96
CA GLY A 143 2.24 12.64 2.93
C GLY A 143 1.10 11.64 3.21
N HIS A 144 0.12 11.57 2.31
CA HIS A 144 -1.08 10.73 2.48
C HIS A 144 -0.78 9.25 2.81
N GLN A 145 0.22 8.65 2.17
CA GLN A 145 0.61 7.25 2.42
C GLN A 145 1.23 7.04 3.80
N SER A 146 1.86 8.06 4.39
CA SER A 146 2.65 7.94 5.62
C SER A 146 1.82 7.48 6.82
N THR A 147 0.53 7.85 6.88
CA THR A 147 -0.37 7.42 7.96
C THR A 147 -0.71 5.92 7.86
N PHE A 148 -0.86 5.38 6.64
CA PHE A 148 -1.01 3.95 6.42
C PHE A 148 0.25 3.18 6.82
N GLN A 149 1.42 3.70 6.40
CA GLN A 149 2.72 3.13 6.76
C GLN A 149 2.90 3.07 8.28
N LEU A 150 2.69 4.18 8.97
CA LEU A 150 2.79 4.28 10.41
C LEU A 150 1.89 3.26 11.11
N ARG A 151 0.59 3.21 10.76
CA ARG A 151 -0.36 2.28 11.39
C ARG A 151 0.00 0.80 11.18
N ALA A 152 0.49 0.44 9.99
CA ALA A 152 0.88 -0.94 9.73
C ALA A 152 2.22 -1.31 10.38
N ALA A 153 3.17 -0.38 10.42
CA ALA A 153 4.49 -0.57 11.01
C ALA A 153 4.41 -0.78 12.53
N VAL A 154 3.62 0.04 13.24
CA VAL A 154 3.54 -0.04 14.71
C VAL A 154 2.96 -1.36 15.22
N GLU A 155 2.24 -2.11 14.37
CA GLU A 155 1.70 -3.43 14.71
C GLU A 155 2.76 -4.54 14.72
N GLN A 156 3.98 -4.25 14.22
CA GLN A 156 4.99 -5.29 14.00
C GLN A 156 6.02 -5.41 15.13
N ARG A 157 6.18 -4.38 15.97
CA ARG A 157 7.11 -4.36 17.12
C ARG A 157 6.51 -3.53 18.25
N ASP A 158 7.01 -3.73 19.46
CA ASP A 158 6.65 -2.95 20.65
C ASP A 158 7.37 -1.59 20.64
N PHE A 159 7.06 -0.75 19.64
CA PHE A 159 7.59 0.59 19.53
C PHE A 159 7.11 1.46 20.71
N GLU A 160 8.02 2.23 21.28
CA GLU A 160 7.80 3.10 22.43
C GLU A 160 7.72 4.57 22.04
N LYS A 161 8.23 4.95 20.86
CA LYS A 161 8.10 6.30 20.30
C LYS A 161 8.27 6.33 18.78
N VAL A 162 7.74 7.38 18.17
CA VAL A 162 7.89 7.71 16.75
C VAL A 162 8.68 9.00 16.62
N VAL A 163 9.76 8.98 15.85
CA VAL A 163 10.51 10.19 15.45
C VAL A 163 10.26 10.45 13.98
N ALA A 164 10.05 11.70 13.58
CA ALA A 164 9.69 12.01 12.20
C ALA A 164 10.40 13.24 11.64
N TRP A 165 10.71 13.18 10.36
CA TRP A 165 11.18 14.30 9.57
C TRP A 165 10.37 14.41 8.27
N ASN A 166 10.05 15.64 7.88
CA ASN A 166 9.46 15.92 6.57
C ASN A 166 10.06 17.20 5.99
N PHE A 167 10.23 17.23 4.67
CA PHE A 167 10.73 18.42 3.96
C PHE A 167 9.83 19.66 4.16
N HIS A 168 8.53 19.45 4.31
CA HIS A 168 7.54 20.47 4.67
C HIS A 168 7.06 20.20 6.12
N PRO A 169 7.69 20.78 7.16
CA PRO A 169 7.42 20.42 8.55
C PRO A 169 5.95 20.62 8.98
N ASP A 170 5.24 21.53 8.32
CA ASP A 170 3.80 21.80 8.47
C ASP A 170 2.89 20.59 8.16
N MET A 171 3.42 19.55 7.51
CA MET A 171 2.71 18.30 7.25
C MET A 171 2.87 17.25 8.37
N LEU A 172 3.85 17.41 9.29
CA LEU A 172 4.10 16.48 10.39
C LEU A 172 2.91 16.25 11.34
N PRO A 173 2.00 17.22 11.58
CA PRO A 173 0.79 16.99 12.36
C PRO A 173 -0.09 15.83 11.85
N ASN A 174 0.05 15.42 10.58
CA ASN A 174 -0.65 14.24 10.06
C ASN A 174 -0.18 12.94 10.72
N LEU A 175 1.11 12.83 11.03
CA LEU A 175 1.69 11.68 11.73
C LEU A 175 1.45 11.78 13.23
N GLU A 176 1.60 12.98 13.80
CA GLU A 176 1.35 13.23 15.23
C GLU A 176 -0.07 12.81 15.63
N LYS A 177 -1.09 13.18 14.84
CA LYS A 177 -2.49 12.77 15.09
C LYS A 177 -2.64 11.25 15.19
N VAL A 178 -1.99 10.51 14.29
CA VAL A 178 -2.03 9.04 14.30
C VAL A 178 -1.32 8.49 15.54
N CYS A 179 -0.19 9.08 15.94
CA CYS A 179 0.52 8.67 17.16
C CYS A 179 -0.34 8.92 18.40
N VAL A 180 -1.03 10.06 18.49
CA VAL A 180 -1.98 10.37 19.58
C VAL A 180 -3.10 9.33 19.65
N GLU A 181 -3.71 8.98 18.52
CA GLU A 181 -4.75 7.94 18.46
C GLU A 181 -4.24 6.56 18.93
N LEU A 182 -2.97 6.26 18.68
CA LEU A 182 -2.33 5.00 19.06
C LEU A 182 -1.71 5.04 20.46
N GLY A 183 -1.72 6.19 21.14
CA GLY A 183 -1.07 6.37 22.45
C GLY A 183 0.46 6.32 22.40
N LEU A 184 1.06 6.66 21.26
CA LEU A 184 2.51 6.67 21.06
C LEU A 184 3.08 8.10 21.14
N PRO A 185 4.18 8.32 21.89
CA PRO A 185 4.96 9.56 21.83
C PRO A 185 5.43 9.87 20.41
N PHE A 186 5.33 11.13 20.02
CA PHE A 186 5.77 11.65 18.73
C PHE A 186 6.78 12.79 18.92
N GLU A 187 7.84 12.77 18.12
CA GLU A 187 8.88 13.81 18.14
C GLU A 187 9.27 14.20 16.70
N ALA A 188 9.15 15.48 16.37
CA ALA A 188 9.68 16.02 15.14
C ALA A 188 11.19 16.28 15.30
N VAL A 189 12.01 15.71 14.42
CA VAL A 189 13.48 15.73 14.53
C VAL A 189 14.13 16.10 13.20
N SER A 190 15.42 16.42 13.21
CA SER A 190 16.27 16.51 12.01
C SER A 190 16.52 15.12 11.39
N ARG A 191 17.05 15.08 10.17
CA ARG A 191 17.37 13.80 9.50
C ARG A 191 18.50 13.06 10.23
N GLU A 192 19.46 13.82 10.73
CA GLU A 192 20.61 13.34 11.47
C GLU A 192 20.18 12.72 12.80
N GLU A 193 19.28 13.39 13.53
CA GLU A 193 18.67 12.85 14.75
C GLU A 193 17.81 11.61 14.47
N LEU A 194 17.02 11.60 13.39
CA LEU A 194 16.24 10.43 13.00
C LEU A 194 17.14 9.21 12.79
N GLY A 195 18.22 9.36 12.00
CA GLY A 195 19.16 8.28 11.74
C GLY A 195 19.94 7.81 12.98
N ALA A 196 20.14 8.69 13.97
CA ALA A 196 20.80 8.35 15.22
C ALA A 196 19.86 7.66 16.24
N GLN A 197 18.55 7.90 16.15
CA GLN A 197 17.57 7.43 17.14
C GLN A 197 16.74 6.23 16.67
N ALA A 198 16.44 6.11 15.39
CA ALA A 198 15.49 5.13 14.88
C ALA A 198 16.10 3.73 14.76
N ASP A 199 15.37 2.72 15.25
CA ASP A 199 15.71 1.31 15.05
C ASP A 199 15.19 0.76 13.71
N VAL A 200 14.12 1.37 13.20
CA VAL A 200 13.46 1.07 11.92
C VAL A 200 13.13 2.40 11.26
N ILE A 201 13.42 2.56 9.96
CA ILE A 201 13.11 3.73 9.15
C ILE A 201 12.29 3.30 7.93
#